data_AF-A0A841SRG4-F1
#
_entry.id   AF-A0A841SRG4-F1
#
_cell.length_a   1.000
_cell.length_b   1.000
_cell.length_c   1.000
_cell.angle_alpha   90.00
_cell.angle_beta   90.00
_cell.angle_gamma   90.00
#
_symmetry.space_group_name_H-M   'P 1'
#
loop_
_entity.id
_entity.type
_entity.pdbx_description
1 polymer ?
#
loop_
_entity_poly.entity_id
_entity_poly.type
_entity_poly.pdbx_seq_one_letter_code
_entity_poly.pdbx_strand_id
1 'polypeptide(L)'
;MKPEQEQEFIRRRLEEELGDLRFLRGAEVLDRTHPRSWRAKLRALWNYELELPLIPIGASFAVLLAIFLVAQLQEETGKGETAGDMPRSGRQLVEAGGNTYWKDDYERAVEGVEIKDQS
;
A
#
# COMPACT_ATOMS: atom_id res chain seq x y z
N MET A 1 1.12 -29.34 -48.05
CA MET A 1 0.86 -27.98 -48.59
C MET A 1 1.42 -26.97 -47.60
N LYS A 2 1.49 -25.66 -47.91
CA LYS A 2 1.89 -24.68 -46.89
C LYS A 2 0.79 -24.62 -45.81
N PRO A 3 1.14 -24.52 -44.52
CA PRO A 3 0.15 -24.55 -43.42
C PRO A 3 -0.92 -23.46 -43.55
N GLU A 4 -0.59 -22.33 -44.18
CA GLU A 4 -1.54 -21.25 -44.41
C GLU A 4 -2.61 -21.57 -45.46
N GLN A 5 -2.27 -22.39 -46.46
CA GLN A 5 -3.23 -22.83 -47.48
C GLN A 5 -4.23 -23.84 -46.93
N GLU A 6 -3.80 -24.70 -46.00
CA GLU A 6 -4.68 -25.65 -45.32
C GLU A 6 -5.67 -24.92 -44.39
N GLN A 7 -5.21 -23.89 -43.67
CA GLN A 7 -6.09 -23.07 -42.83
C GLN A 7 -7.15 -22.32 -43.65
N GLU A 8 -6.77 -21.74 -44.78
CA GLU A 8 -7.72 -21.05 -45.66
C GLU A 8 -8.76 -22.01 -46.27
N PHE A 9 -8.33 -23.21 -46.66
CA PHE A 9 -9.24 -24.23 -47.19
C PHE A 9 -10.27 -24.67 -46.16
N ILE A 10 -9.81 -24.97 -44.93
CA ILE A 10 -10.68 -25.36 -43.81
C ILE A 10 -11.65 -24.24 -43.46
N ARG A 11 -11.18 -22.98 -43.44
CA ARG A 11 -12.01 -21.82 -43.13
C ARG A 11 -13.16 -21.64 -44.13
N ARG A 12 -12.86 -21.71 -45.44
CA ARG A 12 -13.88 -21.59 -46.49
C ARG A 12 -14.92 -22.70 -46.41
N ARG A 13 -14.48 -23.93 -46.15
CA ARG A 13 -15.39 -25.08 -46.02
C ARG A 13 -16.33 -24.91 -44.83
N LEU A 14 -15.82 -24.43 -43.69
CA LEU A 14 -16.64 -24.12 -42.52
C LEU A 14 -17.65 -22.99 -42.79
N GLU A 15 -17.24 -21.92 -43.48
CA GLU A 15 -18.13 -20.81 -43.84
C GLU A 15 -19.29 -21.28 -44.74
N GLU A 16 -19.02 -22.22 -45.66
CA GLU A 16 -20.02 -22.83 -46.54
C GLU A 16 -21.01 -23.73 -45.76
N GLU A 17 -20.52 -24.52 -44.81
CA GLU A 17 -21.33 -25.40 -43.96
C GLU A 17 -22.14 -24.64 -42.89
N LEU A 18 -21.62 -23.50 -42.41
CA LEU A 18 -22.24 -22.68 -41.37
C LEU A 18 -23.06 -21.51 -41.95
N GLY A 19 -23.07 -21.30 -43.27
CA GLY A 19 -23.76 -20.19 -43.93
C GLY A 19 -25.27 -20.15 -43.63
N ASP A 20 -25.89 -21.32 -43.46
CA ASP A 20 -27.31 -21.46 -43.12
C ASP A 20 -27.59 -21.31 -41.62
N LEU A 21 -26.56 -21.35 -40.77
CA LEU A 21 -26.66 -21.27 -39.31
C LEU A 21 -26.35 -19.86 -38.82
N ARG A 22 -27.40 -19.11 -38.51
CA ARG A 22 -27.27 -17.73 -38.01
C ARG A 22 -27.14 -17.73 -36.48
N PHE A 23 -25.90 -17.71 -35.98
CA PHE A 23 -25.63 -17.62 -34.55
C PHE A 23 -25.94 -16.23 -33.99
N LEU A 24 -27.12 -16.08 -33.37
CA LEU A 24 -27.60 -14.80 -32.84
C LEU A 24 -26.86 -14.31 -31.59
N ARG A 25 -26.17 -15.20 -30.86
CA ARG A 25 -25.50 -14.91 -29.57
C ARG A 25 -23.99 -15.18 -29.56
N GLY A 26 -23.36 -15.28 -30.73
CA GLY A 26 -21.93 -15.60 -30.83
C GLY A 26 -21.04 -14.65 -30.02
N ALA A 27 -21.35 -13.35 -30.05
CA ALA A 27 -20.63 -12.33 -29.28
C ALA A 27 -20.77 -12.53 -27.75
N GLU A 28 -21.95 -12.95 -27.28
CA GLU A 28 -22.24 -13.18 -25.85
C GLU A 28 -21.52 -14.45 -25.34
N VAL A 29 -21.47 -15.50 -26.15
CA VAL A 29 -20.71 -16.73 -25.82
C VAL A 29 -19.21 -16.48 -25.85
N LEU A 30 -18.70 -15.70 -26.82
CA LEU A 30 -17.30 -15.32 -26.86
C LEU A 30 -16.90 -14.45 -25.66
N ASP A 31 -17.74 -13.50 -25.26
CA ASP A 31 -17.45 -12.64 -24.10
C ASP A 31 -17.45 -13.43 -22.78
N ARG A 32 -18.29 -14.47 -22.68
CA ARG A 32 -18.33 -15.38 -21.53
C ARG A 32 -17.14 -16.33 -21.46
N THR A 33 -16.64 -16.81 -22.61
CA THR A 33 -15.58 -17.83 -22.67
C THR A 33 -14.17 -17.23 -22.82
N HIS A 34 -14.04 -16.05 -23.41
CA HIS A 34 -12.77 -15.33 -23.60
C HIS A 34 -12.98 -13.83 -23.33
N PRO A 35 -13.02 -13.40 -22.06
CA PRO A 35 -13.19 -11.99 -21.72
C PRO A 35 -12.02 -11.17 -22.26
N ARG A 36 -12.31 -10.34 -23.27
CA ARG A 36 -11.31 -9.56 -24.03
C ARG A 36 -10.78 -8.32 -23.30
N SER A 37 -11.37 -7.94 -22.17
CA SER A 37 -11.00 -6.72 -21.45
C SER A 37 -10.63 -6.97 -19.99
N TRP A 38 -9.65 -6.21 -19.48
CA TRP A 38 -9.24 -6.22 -18.08
C TRP A 38 -10.41 -5.90 -17.13
N ARG A 39 -11.33 -5.04 -17.57
CA ARG A 39 -12.58 -4.73 -16.85
C ARG A 39 -13.55 -5.92 -16.80
N ALA A 40 -13.63 -6.72 -17.87
CA ALA A 40 -14.43 -7.95 -17.87
C ALA A 40 -13.80 -9.02 -16.95
N LYS A 41 -12.46 -9.12 -16.90
CA LYS A 41 -11.76 -10.01 -15.97
C LYS A 41 -11.98 -9.63 -14.50
N LEU A 42 -11.95 -8.35 -14.18
CA LEU A 42 -12.26 -7.85 -12.82
C LEU A 42 -13.71 -8.13 -12.42
N ARG A 43 -14.67 -7.93 -13.34
CA ARG A 43 -16.07 -8.30 -13.11
C ARG A 43 -16.26 -9.81 -12.98
N ALA A 44 -15.53 -10.61 -13.76
CA ALA A 44 -15.55 -12.06 -13.66
C ALA A 44 -14.96 -12.55 -12.34
N LEU A 45 -13.90 -11.89 -11.83
CA LEU A 45 -13.39 -12.12 -10.49
C LEU A 45 -14.45 -11.78 -9.44
N TRP A 46 -15.08 -10.61 -9.52
CA TRP A 46 -16.14 -10.20 -8.60
C TRP A 46 -17.39 -11.10 -8.64
N ASN A 47 -17.67 -11.70 -9.80
CA ASN A 47 -18.80 -12.61 -10.00
C ASN A 47 -18.50 -14.05 -9.56
N TYR A 48 -17.23 -14.42 -9.45
CA TYR A 48 -16.86 -15.63 -8.73
C TYR A 48 -17.04 -15.36 -7.24
N GLU A 49 -17.69 -16.30 -6.55
CA GLU A 49 -17.77 -16.36 -5.10
C GLU A 49 -16.34 -16.42 -4.53
N LEU A 50 -15.71 -15.25 -4.43
CA LEU A 50 -14.40 -15.08 -3.84
C LEU A 50 -14.57 -15.34 -2.36
N GLU A 51 -14.39 -16.60 -1.96
CA GLU A 51 -14.14 -17.03 -0.58
C GLU A 51 -12.76 -16.51 -0.17
N LEU A 52 -12.63 -15.20 -0.14
CA LEU A 52 -11.46 -14.52 0.36
C LEU A 52 -11.41 -14.79 1.86
N PRO A 53 -10.38 -15.51 2.35
CA PRO A 53 -10.28 -15.78 3.77
C PRO A 53 -10.20 -14.43 4.49
N LEU A 54 -11.26 -14.11 5.23
CA LEU A 54 -11.48 -12.77 5.80
C LEU A 54 -10.38 -12.39 6.80
N ILE A 55 -9.88 -13.38 7.52
CA ILE A 55 -8.90 -13.23 8.60
C ILE A 55 -7.54 -12.73 8.06
N PRO A 56 -6.86 -13.41 7.12
CA PRO A 56 -5.56 -12.94 6.63
C PRO A 56 -5.65 -11.60 5.90
N ILE A 57 -6.75 -11.32 5.19
CA ILE A 57 -6.92 -10.07 4.44
C ILE A 57 -7.22 -8.91 5.39
N GLY A 58 -8.11 -9.13 6.35
CA GLY A 58 -8.40 -8.15 7.40
C GLY A 58 -7.16 -7.83 8.23
N ALA A 59 -6.38 -8.85 8.60
CA ALA A 59 -5.12 -8.66 9.31
C ALA A 59 -4.11 -7.84 8.48
N SER A 60 -3.95 -8.17 7.20
CA SER A 60 -3.07 -7.43 6.30
C SER A 60 -3.50 -5.97 6.16
N PHE A 61 -4.81 -5.72 6.00
CA PHE A 61 -5.37 -4.38 5.90
C PHE A 61 -5.21 -3.58 7.19
N ALA A 62 -5.42 -4.21 8.35
CA ALA A 62 -5.23 -3.59 9.65
C ALA A 62 -3.76 -3.21 9.89
N VAL A 63 -2.81 -4.07 9.52
CA VAL A 63 -1.37 -3.76 9.59
C VAL A 63 -1.02 -2.57 8.70
N LEU A 64 -1.51 -2.55 7.45
CA LEU A 64 -1.28 -1.41 6.54
C LEU A 64 -1.87 -0.11 7.08
N LEU A 65 -3.07 -0.16 7.65
CA LEU A 65 -3.70 0.99 8.31
C LEU A 65 -2.89 1.47 9.51
N ALA A 66 -2.40 0.56 10.35
CA ALA A 66 -1.57 0.90 11.49
C ALA A 66 -0.26 1.57 11.05
N ILE A 67 0.41 1.06 10.02
CA ILE A 67 1.61 1.67 9.45
C ILE A 67 1.30 3.08 8.92
N PHE A 68 0.21 3.24 8.18
CA PHE A 68 -0.21 4.54 7.65
C PHE A 68 -0.49 5.55 8.78
N LEU A 69 -1.20 5.15 9.83
CA LEU A 69 -1.48 5.98 11.00
C LEU A 69 -0.19 6.40 11.72
N VAL A 70 0.74 5.47 11.94
CA VAL A 70 2.03 5.78 12.57
C VAL A 70 2.86 6.74 11.71
N ALA A 71 2.89 6.54 10.39
CA ALA A 71 3.59 7.44 9.47
C ALA A 71 3.02 8.87 9.54
N GLN A 72 1.69 9.02 9.55
CA GLN A 72 1.05 10.33 9.68
C GLN A 72 1.34 11.00 11.03
N LEU A 73 1.38 10.22 12.12
CA LEU A 73 1.73 10.74 13.45
C LEU A 73 3.20 11.15 13.55
N GLN A 74 4.11 10.45 12.87
CA GLN A 74 5.53 10.84 12.78
C GLN A 74 5.72 12.13 11.96
N GLU A 75 4.94 12.37 10.91
CA GLU A 75 5.02 13.64 10.16
C GLU A 75 4.55 14.85 10.99
N GLU A 76 3.55 14.67 11.86
CA GLU A 76 3.08 15.69 12.80
C GLU A 76 4.08 15.93 13.94
N THR A 77 4.70 14.86 14.48
CA THR A 77 5.67 14.97 15.59
C THR A 77 7.06 15.45 15.09
N GLY A 78 7.43 15.14 13.85
CA GLY A 78 8.70 15.51 13.22
C GLY A 78 8.81 16.98 12.80
N LYS A 79 7.72 17.75 12.82
CA LYS A 79 7.75 19.21 12.61
C LYS A 79 7.95 20.02 13.89
N GLY A 80 7.96 19.37 15.06
CA GLY A 80 8.10 20.03 16.36
C GLY A 80 9.45 19.86 17.06
N GLU A 81 10.27 18.86 16.68
CA GLU A 81 11.48 18.50 17.46
C GLU A 81 12.78 18.39 16.63
N THR A 82 12.88 19.08 15.48
CA THR A 82 14.18 19.25 14.82
C THR A 82 15.00 20.38 15.45
N ALA A 83 15.29 20.24 16.74
CA ALA A 83 16.34 20.97 17.43
C ALA A 83 17.06 20.02 18.41
N GLY A 84 17.83 19.08 17.88
CA GLY A 84 18.89 18.43 18.66
C GLY A 84 18.84 16.90 18.74
N ASP A 85 18.78 16.21 17.60
CA ASP A 85 19.27 14.84 17.51
C ASP A 85 20.63 14.81 16.80
N MET A 86 21.63 15.28 17.55
CA MET A 86 23.02 14.91 17.34
C MET A 86 23.29 13.78 18.35
N PRO A 87 23.99 12.68 18.00
CA PRO A 87 24.23 11.59 18.94
C PRO A 87 24.88 12.15 20.21
N ARG A 88 24.17 12.06 21.33
CA ARG A 88 24.53 12.59 22.67
C ARG A 88 25.68 11.80 23.33
N SER A 89 26.71 11.49 22.56
CA SER A 89 27.92 10.79 22.98
C SER A 89 28.81 11.75 23.76
N GLY A 90 28.61 11.82 25.08
CA GLY A 90 29.41 12.68 25.96
C GLY A 90 28.65 13.39 27.08
N ARG A 91 27.34 13.16 27.24
CA ARG A 91 26.58 13.76 28.34
C ARG A 91 27.05 13.24 29.69
N GLN A 92 27.29 14.16 30.62
CA GLN A 92 27.72 13.86 31.98
C GLN A 92 26.52 13.95 32.94
N LEU A 93 26.44 13.02 33.88
CA LEU A 93 25.48 13.05 34.98
C LEU A 93 26.06 13.87 36.14
N VAL A 94 25.22 14.68 36.78
CA VAL A 94 25.58 15.48 37.96
C VAL A 94 24.55 15.22 39.05
N GLU A 95 25.01 15.08 40.28
CA GLU A 95 24.16 14.93 41.45
C GLU A 95 24.00 16.29 42.15
N ALA A 96 22.76 16.74 42.31
CA ALA A 96 22.41 17.98 43.00
C ALA A 96 21.21 17.74 43.92
N GLY A 97 21.33 18.14 45.20
CA GLY A 97 20.23 18.00 46.16
C GLY A 97 19.76 16.54 46.38
N GLY A 98 20.66 15.56 46.22
CA GLY A 98 20.35 14.14 46.37
C GLY A 98 19.58 13.51 45.21
N ASN A 99 19.47 14.21 44.06
CA ASN A 99 18.90 13.66 42.84
C ASN A 99 19.90 13.81 41.67
N THR A 100 19.82 12.90 40.70
CA THR A 100 20.75 12.83 39.57
C THR A 100 20.12 13.47 38.33
N TYR A 101 20.81 14.44 37.75
CA TYR A 101 20.37 15.19 36.58
C TYR A 101 21.41 15.09 35.45
N TRP A 102 20.97 15.34 34.21
CA TRP A 102 21.88 15.61 33.11
C TRP A 102 22.49 17.00 33.30
N LYS A 103 23.82 17.09 33.21
CA LYS A 103 24.57 18.33 33.46
C LYS A 103 24.02 19.51 32.66
N ASP A 104 23.84 19.29 31.36
CA ASP A 104 23.40 20.30 30.40
C ASP A 104 21.98 20.82 30.69
N ASP A 105 21.10 19.95 31.21
CA ASP A 105 19.74 20.34 31.59
C ASP A 105 19.71 21.08 32.93
N TYR A 106 20.60 20.70 33.86
CA TYR A 106 20.75 21.37 35.16
C TYR A 106 21.31 22.79 35.02
N GLU A 107 22.40 22.95 34.26
CA GLU A 107 23.02 24.27 34.01
C GLU A 107 22.03 25.24 33.37
N ARG A 108 21.27 24.78 32.35
CA ARG A 108 20.22 25.57 31.71
C ARG A 108 19.12 26.00 32.68
N ALA A 109 18.71 25.10 33.58
CA ALA A 109 17.67 25.41 34.56
C ALA A 109 18.16 26.45 35.58
N VAL A 110 19.42 26.36 36.02
CA VAL A 110 20.03 27.32 36.95
C VAL A 110 20.19 28.70 36.29
N GLU A 111 20.72 28.77 35.07
CA GLU A 111 20.84 30.02 34.31
C GLU A 111 19.47 30.69 34.11
N GLY A 112 18.44 29.90 33.81
CA GLY A 112 17.07 30.41 33.67
C GLY A 112 16.46 30.97 34.96
N VAL A 113 16.88 30.48 36.12
CA VAL A 113 16.46 31.00 37.43
C VAL A 113 17.22 32.26 37.80
N GLU A 114 18.53 32.32 37.54
CA GLU A 114 19.33 33.53 37.80
C GLU A 114 18.87 34.74 36.97
N ILE A 115 18.49 34.53 35.70
CA ILE A 115 17.94 35.60 34.84
C ILE A 115 16.59 36.13 35.37
N LYS A 116 15.80 35.25 35.99
CA LYS A 116 14.48 35.61 36.54
C LYS A 116 14.58 36.39 37.86
N ASP A 117 15.64 36.19 38.63
CA ASP A 117 15.87 36.86 39.91
C ASP A 117 16.55 38.25 39.75
N GLN A 118 17.08 38.55 38.56
CA GLN A 118 17.65 39.86 38.21
C GLN A 118 16.69 40.81 37.46
N SER A 119 15.39 40.47 37.33
CA SER A 119 14.37 41.32 36.68
C SER A 119 13.32 41.87 37.63
#